data_AF-A0A7G5C3G8-F1
#
_entry.id   AF-A0A7G5C3G8-F1
#
_cell.length_a   1.000
_cell.length_b   1.000
_cell.length_c   1.000
_cell.angle_alpha   90.00
_cell.angle_beta   90.00
_cell.angle_gamma   90.00
#
_symmetry.space_group_name_H-M   'P 1'
#
loop_
_entity.id
_entity.type
_entity.pdbx_description
1 polymer ?
#
loop_
_entity_poly.entity_id
_entity_poly.type
_entity_poly.pdbx_seq_one_letter_code
_entity_poly.pdbx_strand_id
1 'polypeptide(L)' 'MGNIIRLPYVTEADREQLIQDHADKKLVEEQNLFERNFLVFDDQAQENYIKSLEDQILLMADEASGGIL' A
#
# COMPACT_ATOMS: atom_id res chain seq x y z
N MET A 1 11.14 9.43 7.34
CA MET A 1 11.13 8.10 7.99
C MET A 1 9.68 7.62 7.92
N GLY A 2 9.40 6.59 7.13
CA GLY A 2 8.08 5.95 7.12
C GLY A 2 7.74 5.37 8.48
N ASN A 3 6.48 5.43 8.87
CA ASN A 3 6.04 4.86 10.13
C ASN A 3 5.71 3.38 9.90
N ILE A 4 6.42 2.49 10.60
CA ILE A 4 6.20 1.04 10.52
C ILE A 4 5.28 0.64 11.66
N ILE A 5 4.17 -0.03 11.33
CA ILE A 5 3.21 -0.56 12.27
C ILE A 5 3.32 -2.08 12.30
N ARG A 6 3.53 -2.66 13.48
CA ARG A 6 3.61 -4.12 13.67
C ARG A 6 2.42 -4.59 14.49
N LEU A 7 1.66 -5.54 13.94
CA LEU A 7 0.43 -6.02 14.56
C LEU A 7 0.48 -7.54 14.72
N PRO A 8 0.39 -8.05 15.97
CA PRO A 8 0.34 -9.48 16.20
C PRO A 8 -1.03 -10.04 15.82
N TYR A 9 -1.06 -11.25 15.30
CA TYR A 9 -2.28 -12.01 15.08
C TYR A 9 -2.09 -13.49 15.49
N VAL A 10 -3.20 -14.13 15.88
CA VAL A 10 -3.21 -15.53 16.35
C VAL A 10 -4.01 -16.41 15.40
N THR A 11 -5.10 -15.88 14.85
CA THR A 11 -6.01 -16.62 13.96
C THR A 11 -5.97 -16.04 12.55
N GLU A 12 -6.37 -16.85 11.56
CA GLU A 12 -6.50 -16.39 10.18
C GLU A 12 -7.57 -15.30 10.03
N ALA A 13 -8.65 -15.38 10.82
CA ALA A 13 -9.69 -14.34 10.86
C ALA A 13 -9.15 -13.00 11.38
N ASP A 14 -8.32 -12.99 12.43
CA ASP A 14 -7.62 -11.78 12.90
C ASP A 14 -6.72 -11.21 11.80
N ARG A 15 -5.98 -12.07 11.09
CA ARG A 15 -5.10 -11.67 10.00
C ARG A 15 -5.88 -10.94 8.91
N GLU A 16 -6.99 -11.52 8.45
CA GLU A 16 -7.85 -10.90 7.44
C GLU A 16 -8.45 -9.59 7.94
N GLN A 17 -8.89 -9.53 9.20
CA GLN A 17 -9.44 -8.33 9.80
C GLN A 17 -8.41 -7.20 9.85
N LEU A 18 -7.16 -7.50 10.25
CA LEU A 18 -6.06 -6.52 10.29
C LEU A 18 -5.67 -6.01 8.90
N ILE A 19 -5.71 -6.86 7.89
CA ILE A 19 -5.46 -6.46 6.50
C ILE A 19 -6.57 -5.53 6.01
N GLN A 20 -7.84 -5.80 6.37
CA GLN A 20 -8.96 -4.93 6.00
C GLN A 20 -8.96 -3.60 6.78
N ASP A 21 -8.68 -3.63 8.09
CA ASP A 21 -8.64 -2.44 8.96
C ASP A 21 -7.47 -1.50 8.59
N HIS A 22 -6.43 -2.04 7.98
CA HIS A 22 -5.27 -1.28 7.49
C HIS A 22 -5.08 -1.37 5.98
N ALA A 23 -6.18 -1.48 5.24
CA ALA A 23 -6.16 -1.43 3.77
C ALA A 23 -5.63 -0.09 3.23
N ASP A 24 -5.58 0.96 4.05
CA ASP A 24 -4.94 2.24 3.74
C ASP A 24 -3.41 2.17 3.74
N LYS A 25 -2.83 1.12 4.31
CA LYS A 25 -1.38 0.94 4.50
C LYS A 25 -0.85 -0.19 3.64
N LYS A 26 0.45 -0.15 3.35
CA LYS A 26 1.10 -1.19 2.57
C LYS A 26 1.58 -2.30 3.50
N LEU A 27 1.08 -3.52 3.33
CA LEU A 27 1.70 -4.68 3.95
C LEU A 27 3.10 -4.89 3.35
N VAL A 28 4.12 -4.79 4.18
CA VAL A 28 5.54 -4.92 3.77
C VAL A 28 6.05 -6.31 4.06
N GLU A 29 5.67 -6.88 5.21
CA GLU A 29 6.21 -8.16 5.65
C GLU A 29 5.22 -8.88 6.56
N GLU A 30 5.25 -10.21 6.52
CA GLU A 30 4.55 -11.09 7.43
C GLU A 30 5.59 -11.96 8.16
N GLN A 31 5.73 -11.77 9.47
CA GLN A 31 6.68 -12.52 10.30
C GLN A 31 5.96 -13.63 11.04
N ASN A 32 6.31 -14.87 10.73
CA ASN A 32 5.81 -16.04 11.44
C ASN A 32 6.85 -16.47 12.48
N LEU A 33 6.69 -16.02 13.73
CA LEU A 33 7.56 -16.44 14.83
C LEU A 33 6.93 -17.64 15.53
N PHE A 34 7.77 -18.54 16.05
CA PHE A 34 7.38 -19.81 16.68
C PHE A 34 6.25 -19.69 17.73
N GLU A 35 6.10 -18.52 18.35
CA GLU A 35 5.08 -18.24 19.37
C GLU A 35 3.92 -17.37 18.87
N ARG A 36 4.12 -16.52 17.84
CA ARG A 36 3.12 -15.56 17.33
C ARG A 36 3.45 -15.09 15.91
N ASN A 37 2.42 -14.76 15.15
CA ASN A 37 2.59 -14.17 13.83
C ASN A 37 2.36 -12.65 13.89
N PHE A 38 3.01 -11.91 12.99
CA PHE A 38 2.95 -10.46 12.93
C PHE A 38 2.79 -9.98 11.49
N LEU A 39 1.91 -9.01 11.28
CA LEU A 39 1.83 -8.23 10.05
C LEU A 39 2.57 -6.91 10.24
N VAL A 40 3.44 -6.59 9.31
CA VAL A 40 4.23 -5.36 9.28
C VAL A 40 3.70 -4.48 8.16
N PHE A 41 3.07 -3.38 8.55
CA PHE A 41 2.55 -2.36 7.64
C PHE A 41 3.48 -1.16 7.60
N ASP A 42 3.54 -0.52 6.44
CA ASP A 42 4.24 0.73 6.24
C ASP A 42 3.30 1.80 5.68
N ASP A 43 3.40 2.97 6.27
CA ASP A 43 2.55 4.13 6.01
C ASP A 43 2.96 4.89 4.73
N GLN A 44 4.04 4.52 4.03
CA GLN A 44 4.51 5.20 2.81
C GLN A 44 3.67 4.86 1.56
N ALA A 45 2.56 4.13 1.73
CA ALA A 45 1.75 3.62 0.62
C ALA A 45 1.14 4.72 -0.26
N GLN A 46 0.72 5.84 0.35
CA GLN A 46 0.03 6.89 -0.40
C GLN A 46 0.93 7.63 -1.40
N GLU A 47 2.23 7.76 -1.12
CA GLU A 47 3.09 8.60 -1.95
C GLU A 47 3.42 7.99 -3.32
N ASN A 48 3.43 6.66 -3.42
CA ASN A 48 3.75 5.96 -4.68
C ASN A 48 2.51 5.72 -5.55
N TYR A 49 1.33 5.50 -4.97
CA TYR A 49 0.11 5.29 -5.74
C TYR A 49 -0.36 6.59 -6.42
N ILE A 50 -0.22 7.74 -5.75
CA ILE A 50 -0.58 9.05 -6.30
C ILE A 50 0.36 9.42 -7.46
N LYS A 51 1.67 9.23 -7.31
CA LYS A 51 2.65 9.50 -8.38
C LYS A 51 2.36 8.70 -9.66
N SER A 52 2.00 7.42 -9.55
CA SER A 52 1.66 6.61 -10.74
C SER A 52 0.35 7.01 -11.41
N LEU A 53 -0.61 7.63 -10.69
CA LEU A 53 -1.83 8.15 -11.29
C LEU A 53 -1.60 9.52 -11.96
N GLU A 54 -0.81 10.39 -11.37
CA GLU A 54 -0.45 11.69 -11.95
C GLU A 54 0.33 11.54 -13.27
N ASP A 55 1.27 10.58 -13.33
CA ASP A 55 2.07 10.31 -14.53
C ASP A 55 1.20 9.80 -15.70
N GLN A 56 0.20 8.95 -15.42
CA GLN A 56 -0.75 8.47 -16.43
C GLN A 56 -1.68 9.57 -16.94
N ILE A 57 -2.09 10.51 -16.09
CA ILE A 57 -2.93 11.66 -16.48
C ILE A 57 -2.14 12.64 -17.35
N LEU A 58 -0.86 12.87 -17.04
CA LEU A 58 0.01 13.75 -17.80
C LEU A 58 0.30 13.22 -19.22
N LEU A 59 0.51 11.90 -19.37
CA LEU A 59 0.73 11.27 -20.68
C LEU A 59 -0.48 11.42 -21.62
N MET A 60 -1.70 11.29 -21.09
CA MET A 60 -2.93 11.46 -21.86
C MET A 60 -3.20 12.91 -22.27
N ALA A 61 -2.68 13.88 -21.52
CA ALA A 61 -2.82 15.30 -21.84
C ALA A 61 -1.90 15.75 -22.99
N ASP A 62 -0.74 15.12 -23.14
CA ASP A 62 0.22 15.41 -24.21
C ASP A 62 -0.32 14.94 -25.58
N GLU A 63 -0.85 13.72 -25.65
CA GLU A 63 -1.42 13.14 -26.89
C GLU A 63 -2.70 13.86 -27.37
N ALA A 64 -3.46 14.47 -26.46
CA ALA A 64 -4.64 15.26 -26.82
C ALA A 64 -4.30 16.67 -27.36
N SER A 65 -3.07 17.15 -27.13
CA SER A 65 -2.62 18.49 -27.55
C SER A 65 -1.78 18.49 -28.83
N GLY A 66 -1.30 17.32 -29.28
CA GLY A 66 -0.44 17.15 -30.45
C GLY A 66 -1.15 17.01 -31.81
N GLY A 67 -2.44 17.29 -31.89
CA GLY A 67 -3.21 17.24 -33.14
C GLY A 67 -3.80 18.60 -33.51
N ILE A 68 -3.44 19.08 -34.71
CA ILE A 68 -3.99 20.23 -35.47
C ILE A 68 -3.19 21.55 -35.29
N LEU A 69 -2.12 21.74 -36.07
CA LEU A 69 -2.11 22.35 -37.43
C LEU A 69 -0.73 22.18 -38.09
#